data_AF-A0A662IYK2-F1
#
_entry.id   AF-A0A662IYK2-F1
#
_cell.length_a   1.000
_cell.length_b   1.000
_cell.length_c   1.000
_cell.angle_alpha   90.00
_cell.angle_beta   90.00
_cell.angle_gamma   90.00
#
_symmetry.space_group_name_H-M   'P 1'
#
loop_
_entity.id
_entity.type
_entity.pdbx_description
1 polymer ?
#
loop_
_entity_poly.entity_id
_entity_poly.type
_entity_poly.pdbx_seq_one_letter_code
_entity_poly.pdbx_strand_id
1 'polypeptide(L)'
;MSRRLVLIGLDGAPPDLLFKWAKKGLLPNVRGLVESGVHGYLRSTIPPTTCPAWTSSTTGVDIYKHGIYDFFLSIDFKRKRIIFADSKKRKVKALWNLLNEAGRSTIIMNMPVTYPPEKVNGVMVTGMLTPSSRSSFTYPPSLKRELLDMGYMIDIGETLLDKVMRFKRSPAMFLAEVMEMVRRRAEAFLYLLRSFDWDLAIVVFVALDRVNHLFWRYIDPGHIAYRAREARAFLPYIMKVYAEVDEAVGKII
;
A
#
# COMPACT_ATOMS: atom_id res chain seq x y z
N MET A 1 18.05 -3.03 -24.82
CA MET A 1 16.81 -2.55 -24.17
C MET A 1 17.16 -2.11 -22.75
N SER A 2 16.72 -0.93 -22.31
CA SER A 2 16.78 -0.56 -20.88
C SER A 2 15.95 -1.58 -20.09
N ARG A 3 16.51 -2.20 -19.05
CA ARG A 3 15.74 -3.10 -18.18
C ARG A 3 14.81 -2.26 -17.32
N ARG A 4 13.50 -2.51 -17.42
CA ARG A 4 12.47 -1.92 -16.58
C ARG A 4 12.30 -2.74 -15.29
N LEU A 5 12.02 -2.07 -14.18
CA LEU A 5 11.79 -2.70 -12.88
C LEU A 5 10.42 -2.30 -12.32
N VAL A 6 9.63 -3.28 -11.89
CA VAL A 6 8.38 -3.05 -11.15
C VAL A 6 8.55 -3.54 -9.72
N LEU A 7 8.18 -2.69 -8.75
CA LEU A 7 8.10 -3.02 -7.34
C LEU A 7 6.63 -3.02 -6.89
N ILE A 8 6.14 -4.16 -6.43
CA ILE A 8 4.78 -4.30 -5.91
C ILE A 8 4.86 -4.52 -4.40
N GLY A 9 4.28 -3.60 -3.64
CA GLY A 9 4.18 -3.69 -2.19
C GLY A 9 2.80 -4.17 -1.75
N LEU A 10 2.77 -5.14 -0.83
CA LEU A 10 1.55 -5.61 -0.17
C LEU A 10 1.61 -5.21 1.30
N ASP A 11 0.91 -4.14 1.68
CA ASP A 11 0.95 -3.62 3.04
C ASP A 11 0.17 -4.52 3.99
N GLY A 12 0.71 -4.73 5.19
CA GLY A 12 0.11 -5.57 6.22
C GLY A 12 -0.15 -7.01 5.77
N ALA A 13 0.71 -7.60 4.91
CA ALA A 13 0.56 -8.94 4.37
C ALA A 13 1.54 -9.94 5.02
N PRO A 14 1.11 -10.74 6.02
CA PRO A 14 1.98 -11.71 6.68
C PRO A 14 2.47 -12.78 5.68
N PRO A 15 3.79 -13.01 5.55
CA PRO A 15 4.32 -14.00 4.61
C PRO A 15 3.73 -15.40 4.79
N ASP A 16 3.48 -15.80 6.04
CA ASP A 16 2.93 -17.13 6.36
C ASP A 16 1.54 -17.34 5.76
N LEU A 17 0.69 -16.30 5.73
CA LEU A 17 -0.63 -16.38 5.11
C LEU A 17 -0.53 -16.44 3.59
N LEU A 18 0.35 -15.62 3.00
CA LEU A 18 0.59 -15.61 1.56
C LEU A 18 1.08 -16.99 1.10
N PHE A 19 2.13 -17.53 1.71
CA PHE A 19 2.69 -18.82 1.32
C PHE A 19 1.73 -19.98 1.59
N LYS A 20 1.00 -19.95 2.72
CA LYS A 20 -0.04 -20.95 3.02
C LYS A 20 -1.12 -20.99 1.95
N TRP A 21 -1.61 -19.84 1.49
CA TRP A 21 -2.68 -19.79 0.52
C TRP A 21 -2.21 -19.94 -0.93
N ALA A 22 -0.99 -19.52 -1.25
CA ALA A 22 -0.32 -19.85 -2.52
C ALA A 22 -0.16 -21.36 -2.69
N LYS A 23 0.34 -22.07 -1.66
CA LYS A 23 0.48 -23.54 -1.67
C LYS A 23 -0.87 -24.26 -1.84
N LYS A 24 -1.96 -23.67 -1.35
CA LYS A 24 -3.33 -24.20 -1.52
C LYS A 24 -3.96 -23.86 -2.88
N GLY A 25 -3.24 -23.16 -3.76
CA GLY A 25 -3.73 -22.77 -5.09
C GLY A 25 -4.65 -21.55 -5.10
N LEU A 26 -4.84 -20.85 -3.98
CA LEU A 26 -5.67 -19.64 -3.91
C LEU A 26 -4.98 -18.44 -4.57
N LEU A 27 -3.65 -18.36 -4.45
CA LEU A 27 -2.83 -17.24 -4.90
C LEU A 27 -1.87 -17.71 -6.01
N PRO A 28 -2.38 -17.99 -7.23
CA PRO A 28 -1.57 -18.56 -8.32
C PRO A 28 -0.45 -17.62 -8.78
N ASN A 29 -0.62 -16.30 -8.74
CA ASN A 29 0.40 -15.37 -9.24
C ASN A 29 1.57 -15.24 -8.24
N VAL A 30 1.26 -15.10 -6.94
CA VAL A 30 2.25 -15.17 -5.86
C VAL A 30 2.95 -16.53 -5.87
N ARG A 31 2.22 -17.62 -6.08
CA ARG A 31 2.82 -18.96 -6.24
C ARG A 31 3.82 -18.97 -7.39
N GLY A 32 3.43 -18.46 -8.56
CA GLY A 32 4.32 -18.36 -9.73
C GLY A 32 5.60 -17.59 -9.42
N LEU A 33 5.49 -16.41 -8.80
CA LEU A 33 6.64 -15.60 -8.40
C LEU A 33 7.58 -16.31 -7.43
N VAL A 34 7.02 -17.08 -6.48
CA VAL A 34 7.78 -17.87 -5.51
C VAL A 34 8.51 -19.03 -6.21
N GLU A 35 7.85 -19.72 -7.14
CA GLU A 35 8.41 -20.88 -7.86
C GLU A 35 9.44 -20.47 -8.93
N SER A 36 9.26 -19.32 -9.58
CA SER A 36 10.14 -18.84 -10.66
C SER A 36 11.23 -17.87 -10.19
N GLY A 37 11.28 -17.54 -8.90
CA GLY A 37 12.09 -16.46 -8.35
C GLY A 37 12.86 -16.84 -7.09
N VAL A 38 13.30 -15.81 -6.35
CA VAL A 38 13.95 -15.96 -5.05
C VAL A 38 13.04 -15.34 -3.99
N HIS A 39 12.80 -16.06 -2.90
CA HIS A 39 11.95 -15.61 -1.81
C HIS A 39 12.59 -15.93 -0.45
N GLY A 40 12.24 -15.16 0.58
CA GLY A 40 12.74 -15.34 1.93
C GLY A 40 12.12 -14.38 2.92
N TYR A 41 12.29 -14.66 4.21
CA TYR A 41 11.86 -13.77 5.28
C TYR A 41 12.87 -12.63 5.44
N LEU A 42 12.35 -11.40 5.52
CA LEU A 42 13.13 -10.20 5.82
C LEU A 42 12.71 -9.65 7.18
N ARG A 43 13.68 -9.08 7.92
CA ARG A 43 13.39 -8.36 9.17
C ARG A 43 12.93 -6.95 8.84
N SER A 44 11.79 -6.55 9.39
CA SER A 44 11.30 -5.17 9.31
C SER A 44 12.09 -4.22 10.22
N THR A 45 11.74 -2.95 10.18
CA THR A 45 12.18 -1.94 11.15
C THR A 45 11.68 -2.26 12.56
N ILE A 46 12.28 -1.63 13.56
CA ILE A 46 11.74 -1.60 14.93
C ILE A 46 11.40 -0.14 15.25
N PRO A 47 10.12 0.24 15.40
CA PRO A 47 8.93 -0.64 15.34
C PRO A 47 8.57 -1.09 13.90
N PRO A 48 7.89 -2.24 13.74
CA PRO A 48 7.46 -2.75 12.44
C PRO A 48 6.13 -2.12 11.99
N THR A 49 6.05 -0.79 12.03
CA THR A 49 4.85 -0.03 11.59
C THR A 49 5.01 0.48 10.16
N THR A 50 3.90 0.76 9.47
CA THR A 50 3.87 1.16 8.06
C THR A 50 4.82 2.31 7.75
N CYS A 51 4.75 3.42 8.50
CA CYS A 51 5.53 4.63 8.21
C CYS A 51 7.05 4.39 8.20
N PRO A 52 7.66 3.86 9.28
CA PRO A 52 9.09 3.55 9.28
C PRO A 52 9.46 2.47 8.27
N ALA A 53 8.72 1.35 8.21
CA ALA A 53 9.08 0.22 7.37
C ALA A 53 9.12 0.57 5.87
N TRP A 54 8.07 1.24 5.36
CA TRP A 54 8.01 1.65 3.96
C TRP A 54 9.03 2.75 3.64
N THR A 55 9.24 3.71 4.54
CA THR A 55 10.28 4.73 4.34
C THR A 55 11.68 4.10 4.31
N SER A 56 12.00 3.18 5.22
CA SER A 56 13.27 2.44 5.21
C SER A 56 13.43 1.62 3.92
N SER A 57 12.37 0.95 3.46
CA SER A 57 12.43 0.10 2.25
C SER A 57 12.81 0.87 0.98
N THR A 58 12.46 2.16 0.90
CA THR A 58 12.74 2.99 -0.29
C THR A 58 13.94 3.90 -0.13
N THR A 59 14.47 4.04 1.07
CA THR A 59 15.67 4.87 1.33
C THR A 59 16.92 4.03 1.58
N GLY A 60 16.78 2.74 1.89
CA GLY A 60 17.89 1.84 2.19
C GLY A 60 18.60 2.16 3.51
N VAL A 61 17.99 2.97 4.38
CA VAL A 61 18.55 3.37 5.68
C VAL A 61 17.57 3.15 6.81
N ASP A 62 18.10 3.06 8.04
CA ASP A 62 17.32 2.87 9.26
C ASP A 62 16.58 4.15 9.70
N ILE A 63 15.62 4.01 10.62
CA ILE A 63 14.63 5.02 11.01
C ILE A 63 15.25 6.31 11.55
N TYR A 64 16.39 6.22 12.23
CA TYR A 64 17.09 7.38 12.78
C TYR A 64 17.72 8.25 11.68
N LYS A 65 18.04 7.68 10.52
CA LYS A 65 18.62 8.41 9.38
C LYS A 65 17.54 9.15 8.61
N HIS A 66 16.45 8.48 8.25
CA HIS A 66 15.39 9.10 7.46
C HIS A 66 14.40 9.93 8.30
N GLY A 67 14.33 9.72 9.61
CA GLY A 67 13.59 10.55 10.56
C GLY A 67 12.07 10.29 10.63
N ILE A 68 11.60 9.18 10.06
CA ILE A 68 10.18 8.77 10.11
C ILE A 68 10.07 7.54 11.02
N TYR A 69 9.76 7.74 12.29
CA TYR A 69 9.72 6.66 13.29
C TYR A 69 8.31 6.16 13.61
N ASP A 70 7.28 6.94 13.31
CA ASP A 70 5.87 6.58 13.51
C ASP A 70 4.96 7.47 12.64
N PHE A 71 3.65 7.20 12.65
CA PHE A 71 2.61 8.08 12.12
C PHE A 71 2.59 9.44 12.80
N PHE A 72 2.84 9.45 14.12
CA PHE A 72 2.90 10.62 14.97
C PHE A 72 4.37 10.92 15.28
N LEU A 73 4.89 12.02 14.74
CA LEU A 73 6.29 12.37 14.96
C LEU A 73 6.44 13.18 16.25
N SER A 74 5.74 14.28 16.40
CA SER A 74 5.91 15.14 17.57
C SER A 74 4.70 16.03 17.82
N ILE A 75 4.70 16.73 18.95
CA ILE A 75 3.71 17.75 19.29
C ILE A 75 4.41 19.10 19.29
N ASP A 76 3.91 20.04 18.48
CA ASP A 76 4.24 21.45 18.60
C ASP A 76 3.33 22.06 19.67
N PHE A 77 3.82 22.12 20.91
CA PHE A 77 3.07 22.69 22.04
C PHE A 77 2.74 24.17 21.86
N LYS A 78 3.60 24.93 21.18
CA LYS A 78 3.38 26.36 20.94
C LYS A 78 2.22 26.57 19.97
N ARG A 79 2.18 25.78 18.89
CA ARG A 79 1.10 25.86 17.88
C ARG A 79 -0.09 24.96 18.20
N LYS A 80 -0.03 24.17 19.28
CA LYS A 80 -1.02 23.16 19.68
C LYS A 80 -1.36 22.21 18.53
N ARG A 81 -0.34 21.72 17.83
CA ARG A 81 -0.50 20.84 16.66
C ARG A 81 0.31 19.58 16.78
N ILE A 82 -0.31 18.49 16.36
CA ILE A 82 0.35 17.21 16.15
C ILE A 82 1.06 17.26 14.79
N ILE A 83 2.31 16.81 14.77
CA ILE A 83 3.12 16.66 13.57
C ILE A 83 3.05 15.21 13.13
N PHE A 84 2.42 14.98 11.97
CA PHE A 84 2.33 13.66 11.36
C PHE A 84 3.50 13.40 10.42
N ALA A 85 3.76 12.12 10.14
CA ALA A 85 4.66 11.72 9.08
C ALA A 85 4.12 12.16 7.71
N ASP A 86 4.99 12.79 6.92
CA ASP A 86 4.71 13.23 5.56
C ASP A 86 6.02 13.22 4.75
N SER A 87 5.93 13.40 3.42
CA SER A 87 7.08 13.34 2.52
C SER A 87 8.15 14.40 2.84
N LYS A 88 7.75 15.57 3.35
CA LYS A 88 8.65 16.67 3.72
C LYS A 88 9.41 16.40 5.02
N LYS A 89 9.00 15.41 5.81
CA LYS A 89 9.70 15.00 7.03
C LYS A 89 10.81 14.00 6.79
N ARG A 90 10.86 13.36 5.61
CA ARG A 90 11.92 12.44 5.23
C ARG A 90 13.23 13.21 5.02
N LYS A 91 14.27 12.86 5.77
CA LYS A 91 15.56 13.59 5.79
C LYS A 91 16.55 13.15 4.70
N VAL A 92 16.22 12.10 3.96
CA VAL A 92 17.11 11.48 2.97
C VAL A 92 16.37 11.22 1.66
N LYS A 93 17.14 11.10 0.58
CA LYS A 93 16.64 10.74 -0.74
C LYS A 93 16.09 9.31 -0.71
N ALA A 94 14.94 9.11 -1.36
CA ALA A 94 14.43 7.80 -1.67
C ALA A 94 14.96 7.33 -3.04
N LEU A 95 14.76 6.05 -3.36
CA LEU A 95 15.21 5.40 -4.58
C LEU A 95 14.81 6.18 -5.84
N TRP A 96 13.58 6.70 -5.91
CA TRP A 96 13.14 7.48 -7.07
C TRP A 96 13.86 8.82 -7.21
N ASN A 97 14.25 9.46 -6.10
CA ASN A 97 15.04 10.70 -6.17
C ASN A 97 16.41 10.43 -6.80
N LEU A 98 17.08 9.35 -6.38
CA LEU A 98 18.38 8.95 -6.92
C LEU A 98 18.29 8.56 -8.40
N LEU A 99 17.23 7.86 -8.79
CA LEU A 99 16.99 7.49 -10.19
C LEU A 99 16.72 8.71 -11.07
N ASN A 100 15.88 9.65 -10.62
CA ASN A 100 15.62 10.88 -11.38
C ASN A 100 16.89 11.73 -11.54
N GLU A 101 17.76 11.81 -10.53
CA GLU A 101 19.07 12.47 -10.64
C GLU A 101 19.99 11.80 -11.67
N ALA A 102 19.86 10.48 -11.85
CA ALA A 102 20.53 9.72 -12.89
C ALA A 102 19.81 9.77 -14.26
N GLY A 103 18.82 10.67 -14.43
CA GLY A 103 18.07 10.84 -15.67
C GLY A 103 17.03 9.75 -15.96
N ARG A 104 16.69 8.92 -14.97
CA ARG A 104 15.73 7.81 -15.12
C ARG A 104 14.32 8.24 -14.75
N SER A 105 13.34 7.71 -15.47
CA SER A 105 11.92 8.01 -15.24
C SER A 105 11.28 7.04 -14.24
N THR A 106 10.33 7.53 -13.46
CA THR A 106 9.74 6.79 -12.34
C THR A 106 8.24 6.99 -12.24
N ILE A 107 7.51 5.90 -12.01
CA ILE A 107 6.09 5.90 -11.61
C ILE A 107 6.01 5.46 -10.15
N ILE A 108 5.41 6.26 -9.28
CA ILE A 108 5.18 5.91 -7.87
C ILE A 108 3.70 6.03 -7.58
N MET A 109 3.04 4.92 -7.25
CA MET A 109 1.62 4.90 -6.90
C MET A 109 1.42 4.32 -5.51
N ASN A 110 0.67 5.02 -4.68
CA ASN A 110 0.25 4.57 -3.36
C ASN A 110 1.34 4.24 -2.33
N MET A 111 2.61 4.57 -2.61
CA MET A 111 3.70 4.42 -1.65
C MET A 111 3.38 5.22 -0.35
N PRO A 112 3.39 4.61 0.85
CA PRO A 112 3.09 5.31 2.10
C PRO A 112 4.02 6.50 2.36
N VAL A 113 3.51 7.52 3.07
CA VAL A 113 4.29 8.70 3.50
C VAL A 113 4.86 9.53 2.33
N THR A 114 4.15 9.54 1.20
CA THR A 114 4.52 10.32 0.00
C THR A 114 3.69 11.57 -0.20
N TYR A 115 2.70 11.84 0.66
CA TYR A 115 1.98 13.12 0.64
C TYR A 115 2.77 14.20 1.38
N PRO A 116 2.81 15.46 0.89
CA PRO A 116 2.39 15.89 -0.45
C PRO A 116 3.32 15.34 -1.55
N PRO A 117 2.83 15.16 -2.79
CA PRO A 117 3.60 14.54 -3.86
C PRO A 117 4.88 15.34 -4.16
N GLU A 118 5.98 14.61 -4.33
CA GLU A 118 7.24 15.17 -4.79
C GLU A 118 7.19 15.39 -6.32
N LYS A 119 7.99 16.35 -6.81
CA LYS A 119 8.25 16.45 -8.25
C LYS A 119 9.19 15.32 -8.64
N VAL A 120 8.83 14.56 -9.67
CA VAL A 120 9.61 13.43 -10.18
C VAL A 120 9.71 13.49 -11.70
N ASN A 121 10.75 12.88 -12.27
CA ASN A 121 10.78 12.62 -13.71
C ASN A 121 9.81 11.45 -13.99
N GLY A 122 8.56 11.75 -14.34
CA GLY A 122 7.48 10.78 -14.45
C GLY A 122 6.28 11.21 -13.61
N VAL A 123 5.70 10.28 -12.84
CA VAL A 123 4.48 10.55 -12.07
C VAL A 123 4.54 10.02 -10.63
N MET A 124 3.84 10.71 -9.74
CA MET A 124 3.61 10.30 -8.36
C MET A 124 2.13 10.42 -8.02
N VAL A 125 1.56 9.37 -7.46
CA VAL A 125 0.24 9.34 -6.83
C VAL A 125 0.45 8.90 -5.39
N THR A 126 0.11 9.78 -4.44
CA THR A 126 0.51 9.58 -3.04
C THR A 126 -0.25 8.43 -2.38
N GLY A 127 0.35 7.85 -1.34
CA GLY A 127 -0.16 6.69 -0.61
C GLY A 127 -0.86 7.00 0.69
N MET A 128 -0.77 6.04 1.62
CA MET A 128 -1.28 6.20 2.98
C MET A 128 -0.79 7.52 3.59
N LEU A 129 -1.68 8.21 4.32
CA LEU A 129 -1.54 9.58 4.84
C LEU A 129 -1.79 10.71 3.83
N THR A 130 -2.30 10.39 2.64
CA THR A 130 -3.00 11.38 1.81
C THR A 130 -4.29 11.82 2.51
N PRO A 131 -4.53 13.13 2.75
CA PRO A 131 -5.65 13.57 3.59
C PRO A 131 -7.03 13.25 3.00
N SER A 132 -7.24 13.51 1.70
CA SER A 132 -8.49 13.16 1.01
C SER A 132 -8.33 13.27 -0.51
N SER A 133 -9.36 12.87 -1.25
CA SER A 133 -9.48 13.08 -2.70
C SER A 133 -9.52 14.56 -3.10
N ARG A 134 -9.81 15.47 -2.16
CA ARG A 134 -9.80 16.91 -2.39
C ARG A 134 -8.39 17.49 -2.37
N SER A 135 -7.43 16.83 -1.71
CA SER A 135 -6.04 17.26 -1.64
C SER A 135 -5.31 17.15 -2.99
N SER A 136 -4.15 17.81 -3.11
CA SER A 136 -3.26 17.66 -4.26
C SER A 136 -2.39 16.42 -4.07
N PHE A 137 -2.90 15.26 -4.46
CA PHE A 137 -2.28 13.96 -4.21
C PHE A 137 -1.51 13.39 -5.42
N THR A 138 -1.36 14.16 -6.51
CA THR A 138 -0.62 13.74 -7.69
C THR A 138 0.46 14.73 -8.11
N TYR A 139 1.50 14.20 -8.73
CA TYR A 139 2.40 14.91 -9.62
C TYR A 139 2.43 14.16 -10.97
N PRO A 140 2.24 14.84 -12.11
CA PRO A 140 1.81 16.23 -12.23
C PRO A 140 0.40 16.45 -11.63
N PRO A 141 0.03 17.70 -11.25
CA PRO A 141 -1.28 17.98 -10.67
C PRO A 141 -2.47 17.66 -11.59
N SER A 142 -2.28 17.71 -12.91
CA SER A 142 -3.32 17.39 -13.90
C SER A 142 -3.81 15.95 -13.81
N LEU A 143 -2.91 15.01 -13.48
CA LEU A 143 -3.18 13.57 -13.40
C LEU A 143 -4.31 13.23 -12.42
N LYS A 144 -4.49 14.05 -11.37
CA LYS A 144 -5.55 13.85 -10.37
C LYS A 144 -6.92 13.70 -11.02
N ARG A 145 -7.25 14.55 -12.00
CA ARG A 145 -8.58 14.54 -12.62
C ARG A 145 -8.81 13.25 -13.39
N GLU A 146 -7.83 12.85 -14.20
CA GLU A 146 -7.88 11.60 -14.98
C GLU A 146 -8.12 10.39 -14.08
N LEU A 147 -7.39 10.28 -12.97
CA LEU A 147 -7.57 9.18 -12.02
C LEU A 147 -8.96 9.18 -11.39
N LEU A 148 -9.46 10.34 -10.96
CA LEU A 148 -10.80 10.44 -10.36
C LEU A 148 -11.90 10.11 -11.37
N ASP A 149 -11.77 10.54 -12.62
CA ASP A 149 -12.72 10.24 -13.70
C ASP A 149 -12.75 8.73 -14.03
N MET A 150 -11.64 8.01 -13.81
CA MET A 150 -11.56 6.54 -13.91
C MET A 150 -12.09 5.79 -12.67
N GLY A 151 -12.52 6.49 -11.62
CA GLY A 151 -12.98 5.89 -10.38
C GLY A 151 -11.87 5.43 -9.44
N TYR A 152 -10.65 5.97 -9.56
CA TYR A 152 -9.55 5.66 -8.64
C TYR A 152 -9.89 5.95 -7.17
N MET A 153 -9.49 5.03 -6.28
CA MET A 153 -9.74 5.10 -4.85
C MET A 153 -8.45 5.23 -4.03
N ILE A 154 -8.25 6.39 -3.38
CA ILE A 154 -7.09 6.67 -2.50
C ILE A 154 -7.09 5.77 -1.26
N ASP A 155 -8.25 5.45 -0.71
CA ASP A 155 -8.46 4.55 0.42
C ASP A 155 -9.96 4.24 0.54
N ILE A 156 -10.31 3.29 1.40
CA ILE A 156 -11.69 3.04 1.82
C ILE A 156 -12.11 4.06 2.90
N GLY A 157 -12.94 5.03 2.54
CA GLY A 157 -13.31 6.13 3.44
C GLY A 157 -12.19 7.16 3.66
N GLU A 158 -12.51 8.29 4.30
CA GLU A 158 -11.55 9.39 4.49
C GLU A 158 -10.78 9.28 5.82
N THR A 159 -11.43 8.77 6.88
CA THR A 159 -10.85 8.69 8.22
C THR A 159 -10.81 7.26 8.78
N LEU A 160 -10.03 7.06 9.85
CA LEU A 160 -10.06 5.80 10.62
C LEU A 160 -11.45 5.52 11.20
N LEU A 161 -12.14 6.56 11.65
CA LEU A 161 -13.50 6.44 12.20
C LEU A 161 -14.47 5.95 11.13
N ASP A 162 -14.39 6.51 9.91
CA ASP A 162 -15.24 6.08 8.79
C ASP A 162 -15.04 4.60 8.48
N LYS A 163 -13.78 4.13 8.47
CA LYS A 163 -13.45 2.71 8.25
C LYS A 163 -14.08 1.82 9.30
N VAL A 164 -13.95 2.18 10.57
CA VAL A 164 -14.55 1.42 11.69
C VAL A 164 -16.07 1.44 11.61
N MET A 165 -16.68 2.58 11.27
CA MET A 165 -18.14 2.69 11.12
C MET A 165 -18.65 1.84 9.96
N ARG A 166 -17.97 1.87 8.80
CA ARG A 166 -18.30 1.03 7.63
C ARG A 166 -18.23 -0.45 7.98
N PHE A 167 -17.15 -0.88 8.64
CA PHE A 167 -17.00 -2.25 9.12
C PHE A 167 -18.12 -2.65 10.10
N LYS A 168 -18.41 -1.81 11.10
CA LYS A 168 -19.47 -2.08 12.08
C LYS A 168 -20.85 -2.16 11.43
N ARG A 169 -21.10 -1.37 10.38
CA ARG A 169 -22.37 -1.39 9.64
C ARG A 169 -22.53 -2.67 8.81
N SER A 170 -21.50 -3.07 8.07
CA SER A 170 -21.52 -4.32 7.30
C SER A 170 -20.10 -4.78 6.98
N PRO A 171 -19.60 -5.82 7.69
CA PRO A 171 -18.28 -6.39 7.40
C PRO A 171 -18.17 -6.94 5.97
N ALA A 172 -19.26 -7.50 5.41
CA ALA A 172 -19.28 -8.03 4.06
C ALA A 172 -19.16 -6.93 3.00
N MET A 173 -19.90 -5.82 3.16
CA MET A 173 -19.78 -4.66 2.27
C MET A 173 -18.39 -4.03 2.35
N PHE A 174 -17.82 -3.96 3.55
CA PHE A 174 -16.45 -3.47 3.75
C PHE A 174 -15.44 -4.28 2.92
N LEU A 175 -15.52 -5.63 2.96
CA LEU A 175 -14.64 -6.48 2.16
C LEU A 175 -14.86 -6.27 0.64
N ALA A 176 -16.10 -6.06 0.21
CA ALA A 176 -16.42 -5.76 -1.18
C ALA A 176 -15.83 -4.42 -1.64
N GLU A 177 -15.92 -3.37 -0.83
CA GLU A 177 -15.31 -2.06 -1.10
C GLU A 177 -13.78 -2.14 -1.15
N VAL A 178 -13.16 -2.97 -0.30
CA VAL A 178 -11.71 -3.20 -0.35
C VAL A 178 -11.30 -3.88 -1.66
N MET A 179 -12.05 -4.89 -2.12
CA MET A 179 -11.79 -5.52 -3.43
C MET A 179 -11.95 -4.53 -4.59
N GLU A 180 -12.97 -3.69 -4.55
CA GLU A 180 -13.15 -2.64 -5.56
C GLU A 180 -11.97 -1.66 -5.56
N MET A 181 -11.50 -1.24 -4.38
CA MET A 181 -10.31 -0.39 -4.27
C MET A 181 -9.07 -1.05 -4.89
N VAL A 182 -8.88 -2.37 -4.71
CA VAL A 182 -7.77 -3.11 -5.35
C VAL A 182 -7.87 -3.04 -6.86
N ARG A 183 -9.06 -3.30 -7.43
CA ARG A 183 -9.30 -3.25 -8.88
C ARG A 183 -9.02 -1.87 -9.46
N ARG A 184 -9.61 -0.83 -8.87
CA ARG A 184 -9.44 0.56 -9.32
C ARG A 184 -7.99 1.02 -9.25
N ARG A 185 -7.24 0.57 -8.24
CA ARG A 185 -5.81 0.85 -8.15
C ARG A 185 -4.99 0.08 -9.19
N ALA A 186 -5.31 -1.19 -9.45
CA ALA A 186 -4.64 -1.96 -10.49
C ALA A 186 -4.90 -1.34 -11.87
N GLU A 187 -6.15 -0.98 -12.18
CA GLU A 187 -6.53 -0.30 -13.42
C GLU A 187 -5.80 1.03 -13.59
N ALA A 188 -5.77 1.86 -12.54
CA ALA A 188 -5.04 3.11 -12.53
C ALA A 188 -3.53 2.89 -12.75
N PHE A 189 -2.91 1.93 -12.06
CA PHE A 189 -1.48 1.66 -12.22
C PHE A 189 -1.15 1.21 -13.64
N LEU A 190 -1.93 0.29 -14.21
CA LEU A 190 -1.75 -0.18 -15.58
C LEU A 190 -1.95 0.95 -16.59
N TYR A 191 -2.87 1.90 -16.32
CA TYR A 191 -2.97 3.12 -17.11
C TYR A 191 -1.67 3.93 -17.03
N LEU A 192 -1.12 4.17 -15.84
CA LEU A 192 0.15 4.90 -15.70
C LEU A 192 1.29 4.22 -16.45
N LEU A 193 1.41 2.89 -16.38
CA LEU A 193 2.45 2.12 -17.07
C LEU A 193 2.37 2.24 -18.60
N ARG A 194 1.17 2.47 -19.16
CA ARG A 194 0.94 2.64 -20.60
C ARG A 194 1.09 4.09 -21.05
N SER A 195 0.74 5.05 -20.19
CA SER A 195 0.63 6.46 -20.55
C SER A 195 1.90 7.28 -20.30
N PHE A 196 2.83 6.78 -19.48
CA PHE A 196 4.05 7.49 -19.11
C PHE A 196 5.29 6.63 -19.34
N ASP A 197 6.41 7.26 -19.62
CA ASP A 197 7.71 6.59 -19.64
C ASP A 197 8.18 6.26 -18.22
N TRP A 198 8.79 5.09 -18.07
CA TRP A 198 9.34 4.64 -16.78
C TRP A 198 10.50 3.65 -16.96
N ASP A 199 11.50 3.78 -16.09
CA ASP A 199 12.52 2.78 -15.81
C ASP A 199 12.20 2.01 -14.51
N LEU A 200 11.61 2.69 -13.52
CA LEU A 200 11.09 2.10 -12.28
C LEU A 200 9.61 2.43 -12.09
N ALA A 201 8.78 1.43 -11.78
CA ALA A 201 7.41 1.63 -11.35
C ALA A 201 7.16 0.98 -9.99
N ILE A 202 6.53 1.71 -9.07
CA ILE A 202 6.19 1.23 -7.72
C ILE A 202 4.68 1.34 -7.53
N VAL A 203 4.05 0.29 -7.02
CA VAL A 203 2.68 0.34 -6.50
C VAL A 203 2.58 -0.35 -5.14
N VAL A 204 1.86 0.25 -4.20
CA VAL A 204 1.57 -0.38 -2.89
C VAL A 204 0.06 -0.59 -2.70
N PHE A 205 -0.34 -1.84 -2.51
CA PHE A 205 -1.70 -2.22 -2.16
C PHE A 205 -1.86 -2.28 -0.64
N VAL A 206 -2.68 -1.38 -0.10
CA VAL A 206 -2.98 -1.30 1.34
C VAL A 206 -4.10 -2.23 1.80
N ALA A 207 -4.67 -3.00 0.87
CA ALA A 207 -5.89 -3.78 1.12
C ALA A 207 -5.73 -4.79 2.26
N LEU A 208 -4.61 -5.50 2.31
CA LEU A 208 -4.39 -6.54 3.32
C LEU A 208 -4.17 -5.96 4.71
N ASP A 209 -3.53 -4.80 4.84
CA ASP A 209 -3.48 -4.01 6.07
C ASP A 209 -4.90 -3.70 6.58
N ARG A 210 -5.78 -3.16 5.72
CA ARG A 210 -7.16 -2.80 6.10
C ARG A 210 -7.97 -4.02 6.56
N VAL A 211 -7.82 -5.14 5.87
CA VAL A 211 -8.51 -6.39 6.21
C VAL A 211 -7.95 -6.98 7.49
N ASN A 212 -6.63 -7.15 7.58
CA ASN A 212 -6.02 -7.84 8.70
C ASN A 212 -6.22 -7.08 10.01
N HIS A 213 -6.21 -5.74 10.01
CA HIS A 213 -6.49 -4.97 11.22
C HIS A 213 -7.88 -5.23 11.82
N LEU A 214 -8.91 -5.43 10.98
CA LEU A 214 -10.31 -5.54 11.44
C LEU A 214 -10.81 -6.99 11.51
N PHE A 215 -10.20 -7.89 10.74
CA PHE A 215 -10.66 -9.25 10.55
C PHE A 215 -9.70 -10.32 11.12
N TRP A 216 -8.58 -9.95 11.75
CA TRP A 216 -7.61 -10.93 12.28
C TRP A 216 -8.24 -12.01 13.17
N ARG A 217 -9.23 -11.62 14.00
CA ARG A 217 -9.99 -12.53 14.87
C ARG A 217 -10.74 -13.64 14.14
N TYR A 218 -10.92 -13.53 12.82
CA TYR A 218 -11.56 -14.55 11.97
C TYR A 218 -10.53 -15.41 11.22
N ILE A 219 -9.25 -15.03 11.27
CA ILE A 219 -8.15 -15.68 10.56
C ILE A 219 -7.36 -16.57 11.51
N ASP A 220 -7.07 -16.06 12.71
CA ASP A 220 -6.17 -16.70 13.68
C ASP A 220 -6.93 -17.37 14.83
N PRO A 221 -6.93 -18.72 14.92
CA PRO A 221 -7.52 -19.45 16.04
C PRO A 221 -6.94 -19.11 17.42
N GLY A 222 -5.71 -18.57 17.49
CA GLY A 222 -5.06 -18.16 18.73
C GLY A 222 -5.49 -16.77 19.23
N HIS A 223 -6.24 -16.01 18.43
CA HIS A 223 -6.68 -14.67 18.81
C HIS A 223 -7.71 -14.71 19.96
N ILE A 224 -7.57 -13.84 20.98
CA ILE A 224 -8.44 -13.83 22.18
C ILE A 224 -9.94 -13.70 21.85
N ALA A 225 -10.26 -12.95 20.79
CA ALA A 225 -11.63 -12.78 20.30
C ALA A 225 -12.04 -13.79 19.22
N TYR A 226 -11.28 -14.87 19.01
CA TYR A 226 -11.60 -15.88 18.00
C TYR A 226 -12.91 -16.60 18.34
N ARG A 227 -13.76 -16.78 17.34
CA ARG A 227 -15.03 -17.51 17.42
C ARG A 227 -15.17 -18.39 16.19
N ALA A 228 -15.09 -19.71 16.36
CA ALA A 228 -15.02 -20.65 15.23
C ALA A 228 -16.21 -20.55 14.26
N ARG A 229 -17.43 -20.30 14.77
CA ARG A 229 -18.63 -20.13 13.92
C ARG A 229 -18.51 -18.90 13.03
N GLU A 230 -18.08 -17.77 13.58
CA GLU A 230 -17.91 -16.52 12.83
C GLU A 230 -16.72 -16.61 11.87
N ALA A 231 -15.61 -17.20 12.31
CA ALA A 231 -14.45 -17.45 11.45
C ALA A 231 -14.82 -18.27 10.21
N ARG A 232 -15.61 -19.36 10.37
CA ARG A 232 -16.12 -20.14 9.22
C ARG A 232 -16.97 -19.32 8.26
N ALA A 233 -17.72 -18.34 8.77
CA ALA A 233 -18.56 -17.48 7.94
C ALA A 233 -17.74 -16.41 7.19
N PHE A 234 -16.74 -15.79 7.83
CA PHE A 234 -16.00 -14.66 7.25
C PHE A 234 -14.71 -15.04 6.51
N LEU A 235 -14.05 -16.13 6.89
CA LEU A 235 -12.78 -16.54 6.28
C LEU A 235 -12.83 -16.68 4.75
N PRO A 236 -13.89 -17.25 4.14
CA PRO A 236 -13.99 -17.30 2.68
C PRO A 236 -14.01 -15.92 2.02
N TYR A 237 -14.62 -14.92 2.65
CA TYR A 237 -14.65 -13.55 2.13
C TYR A 237 -13.31 -12.84 2.30
N ILE A 238 -12.62 -13.09 3.41
CA ILE A 238 -11.25 -12.59 3.64
C ILE A 238 -10.31 -13.17 2.57
N MET A 239 -10.39 -14.48 2.32
CA MET A 239 -9.60 -15.17 1.30
C MET A 239 -9.86 -14.59 -0.10
N LYS A 240 -11.08 -14.15 -0.42
CA LYS A 240 -11.39 -13.45 -1.69
C LYS A 240 -10.63 -12.13 -1.83
N VAL A 241 -10.41 -11.38 -0.74
CA VAL A 241 -9.59 -10.16 -0.82
C VAL A 241 -8.13 -10.48 -1.14
N TYR A 242 -7.59 -11.54 -0.55
CA TYR A 242 -6.23 -11.99 -0.89
C TYR A 242 -6.13 -12.45 -2.34
N ALA A 243 -7.14 -13.17 -2.84
CA ALA A 243 -7.20 -13.58 -4.25
C ALA A 243 -7.31 -12.35 -5.19
N GLU A 244 -8.07 -11.33 -4.82
CA GLU A 244 -8.18 -10.08 -5.61
C GLU A 244 -6.84 -9.33 -5.67
N VAL A 245 -6.11 -9.28 -4.54
CA VAL A 245 -4.75 -8.71 -4.51
C VAL A 245 -3.79 -9.53 -5.38
N ASP A 246 -3.88 -10.85 -5.34
CA ASP A 246 -3.09 -11.74 -6.20
C ASP A 246 -3.42 -11.54 -7.69
N GLU A 247 -4.69 -11.37 -8.04
CA GLU A 247 -5.11 -11.05 -9.41
C GLU A 247 -4.55 -9.70 -9.88
N ALA A 248 -4.56 -8.69 -9.00
CA ALA A 248 -3.93 -7.40 -9.29
C ALA A 248 -2.42 -7.52 -9.51
N VAL A 249 -1.73 -8.36 -8.72
CA VAL A 249 -0.30 -8.69 -8.95
C VAL A 249 -0.14 -9.34 -10.32
N GLY A 250 -0.95 -10.35 -10.65
CA GLY A 250 -0.91 -11.07 -11.92
C GLY A 250 -1.13 -10.18 -13.15
N LYS A 251 -1.98 -9.15 -13.04
CA LYS A 251 -2.19 -8.18 -14.13
C LYS A 251 -0.99 -7.28 -14.40
N ILE A 252 -0.09 -7.11 -13.41
CA ILE A 252 1.05 -6.19 -13.48
C ILE A 252 2.31 -6.89 -14.01
N ILE A 253 2.48 -8.18 -13.72
CA ILE A 253 3.68 -8.96 -14.04
C ILE A 253 3.61 -9.66 -15.41
#